data_AF-A0AAV5U1H9-F1
#
_entry.id   AF-A0AAV5U1H9-F1
#
_cell.length_a   1.000
_cell.length_b   1.000
_cell.length_c   1.000
_cell.angle_alpha   90.00
_cell.angle_beta   90.00
_cell.angle_gamma   90.00
#
_symmetry.space_group_name_H-M   'P 1'
#
loop_
_entity.id
_entity.type
_entity.pdbx_description
1 polymer ?
#
loop_
_entity_poly.entity_id
_entity_poly.type
_entity_poly.pdbx_seq_one_letter_code
_entity_poly.pdbx_strand_id
1 'polypeptide(L)' 'EKSSLLVVPLHTEGDRYLLGSSQYTSMVDKELAAKNYYHGLLPREDIKEMLVDNGDWLLRLTEPSAPGKRDFVLSVQTD' A
#
# COMPACT_ATOMS: atom_id res chain seq x y z
N GLU A 1 -7.99 4.67 -22.13
CA GLU A 1 -7.63 5.39 -20.89
C GLU A 1 -6.56 4.60 -20.14
N LYS A 2 -5.45 5.22 -19.73
CA LYS A 2 -4.34 4.56 -18.99
C LYS A 2 -4.33 5.08 -17.55
N SER A 3 -4.84 4.30 -16.60
CA SER A 3 -4.57 4.55 -15.18
C SER A 3 -3.07 4.32 -14.94
N SER A 4 -2.34 5.42 -14.73
CA SER A 4 -0.90 5.41 -14.48
C SER A 4 -0.67 4.96 -13.03
N LEU A 5 -0.29 3.69 -12.87
CA LEU A 5 0.21 3.14 -11.60
C LEU A 5 1.54 3.83 -11.26
N LEU A 6 1.47 4.84 -10.39
CA LEU A 6 2.64 5.47 -9.80
C LEU A 6 3.13 4.57 -8.65
N VAL A 7 4.04 3.66 -8.99
CA VAL A 7 4.79 2.88 -7.99
C VAL A 7 5.85 3.81 -7.43
N VAL A 8 5.62 4.34 -6.22
CA VAL A 8 6.61 5.19 -5.54
C VAL A 8 7.69 4.29 -4.95
N PRO A 9 8.95 4.35 -5.41
CA PRO A 9 10.03 3.62 -4.79
C PRO A 9 10.42 4.35 -3.49
N LEU A 10 9.95 3.83 -2.35
CA LEU A 10 10.58 4.13 -1.06
C LEU A 10 11.94 3.40 -1.03
N HIS A 11 12.97 4.00 -1.60
CA HIS A 11 14.34 3.49 -1.55
C HIS A 11 15.30 4.57 -1.06
N THR A 12 15.63 4.52 0.22
CA THR A 12 16.91 4.97 0.77
C THR A 12 17.90 3.81 0.71
N GLU A 13 19.08 4.03 0.15
CA GLU A 13 20.10 3.02 -0.21
C GLU A 13 20.65 2.15 0.94
N GLY A 14 20.17 2.31 2.19
CA GLY A 14 20.64 1.58 3.37
C GLY A 14 19.80 0.38 3.81
N ASP A 15 18.54 0.24 3.37
CA ASP A 15 17.57 -0.65 4.03
C ASP A 15 17.47 -2.07 3.46
N ARG A 16 18.32 -2.40 2.48
CA ARG A 16 18.28 -3.69 1.76
C ARG A 16 18.54 -4.92 2.64
N TYR A 17 19.00 -4.74 3.87
CA TYR A 17 19.27 -5.84 4.81
C TYR A 17 18.32 -5.91 6.01
N LEU A 18 17.44 -4.92 6.24
CA LEU A 18 16.55 -4.90 7.43
C LEU A 18 15.13 -5.40 7.16
N LEU A 19 14.72 -5.49 5.89
CA LEU A 19 13.42 -6.07 5.48
C LEU A 19 13.31 -7.59 5.74
N GLY A 20 14.40 -8.23 6.18
CA GLY A 20 14.40 -9.62 6.67
C GLY A 20 14.14 -9.76 8.17
N SER A 21 14.07 -8.65 8.93
CA SER A 21 13.72 -8.70 10.35
C SER A 21 12.21 -8.54 10.51
N SER A 22 11.52 -9.63 10.84
CA SER A 22 10.09 -9.68 11.16
C SER A 22 9.62 -8.63 12.18
N GLN A 23 10.56 -7.97 12.87
CA GLN A 23 10.30 -6.99 13.91
C GLN A 23 10.10 -5.57 13.36
N TYR A 24 10.80 -5.17 12.30
CA TYR A 24 10.65 -3.83 11.69
C TYR A 24 9.37 -3.72 10.87
N THR A 25 9.03 -4.77 10.11
CA THR A 25 7.70 -4.88 9.47
C THR A 25 6.59 -4.80 10.51
N SER A 26 6.75 -5.45 11.68
CA SER A 26 5.73 -5.40 12.73
C SER A 26 5.53 -4.02 13.38
N MET A 27 6.55 -3.16 13.39
CA MET A 27 6.44 -1.80 13.94
C MET A 27 5.83 -0.84 12.93
N VAL A 28 6.28 -0.91 11.68
CA VAL A 28 5.67 -0.17 10.55
C VAL A 28 4.21 -0.58 10.38
N ASP A 29 3.90 -1.87 10.49
CA ASP A 29 2.53 -2.38 10.40
C ASP A 29 1.63 -1.82 11.51
N LYS A 30 2.14 -1.63 12.74
CA LYS A 30 1.34 -1.10 13.86
C LYS A 30 1.01 0.38 13.70
N GLU A 31 2.02 1.19 13.35
CA GLU A 31 1.80 2.63 13.14
C GLU A 31 0.95 2.90 11.91
N LEU A 32 1.11 2.10 10.86
CA LEU A 32 0.34 2.18 9.64
C LEU A 32 -1.08 1.63 9.81
N ALA A 33 -1.27 0.55 10.57
CA ALA A 33 -2.59 0.03 10.92
C ALA A 33 -3.47 1.02 11.69
N ALA A 34 -2.87 1.99 12.38
CA ALA A 34 -3.60 3.06 13.06
C ALA A 34 -4.02 4.22 12.13
N LYS A 35 -3.62 4.21 10.85
CA LYS A 35 -3.94 5.27 9.91
C LYS A 35 -5.23 4.96 9.18
N ASN A 36 -6.18 5.90 9.20
CA ASN A 36 -7.48 5.74 8.54
C ASN A 36 -7.40 5.58 7.02
N TYR A 37 -6.29 6.02 6.40
CA TYR A 37 -6.04 5.86 4.96
C TYR A 37 -5.43 4.50 4.60
N TYR A 38 -5.07 3.66 5.59
CA TYR A 38 -4.49 2.35 5.36
C TYR A 38 -5.53 1.25 5.61
N HIS A 39 -5.75 0.41 4.61
CA HIS A 39 -6.82 -0.60 4.63
C HIS A 39 -6.30 -2.05 4.62
N GLY A 40 -4.98 -2.25 4.65
CA GLY A 40 -4.41 -3.60 4.56
C GLY A 40 -4.79 -4.28 3.23
N LEU A 41 -5.31 -5.50 3.30
CA LEU A 41 -5.80 -6.21 2.11
C LEU A 41 -7.20 -5.68 1.75
N LEU A 42 -7.26 -4.86 0.70
CA LEU A 42 -8.51 -4.31 0.17
C LEU A 42 -8.69 -4.74 -1.29
N PRO A 43 -9.76 -5.50 -1.60
CA PRO A 43 -10.13 -5.89 -2.95
C PRO A 43 -10.42 -4.69 -3.87
N ARG A 44 -10.37 -4.90 -5.18
CA ARG A 44 -10.53 -3.79 -6.16
C ARG A 44 -11.96 -3.28 -6.23
N GLU A 45 -12.92 -4.15 -5.99
CA GLU A 45 -14.35 -3.88 -5.95
C GLU A 45 -14.69 -2.85 -4.86
N ASP A 46 -14.12 -3.01 -3.67
CA ASP A 46 -14.36 -2.14 -2.52
C ASP A 46 -13.73 -0.75 -2.70
N ILE A 47 -12.62 -0.64 -3.44
CA ILE A 47 -11.94 0.66 -3.68
C ILE A 47 -12.88 1.68 -4.33
N LYS A 48 -13.76 1.24 -5.24
CA LYS A 48 -14.67 2.13 -5.96
C LYS A 48 -15.75 2.74 -5.08
N GLU A 49 -16.14 2.04 -4.01
CA GLU A 49 -17.09 2.56 -3.02
C GLU A 49 -16.40 3.48 -2.00
N MET A 50 -15.08 3.35 -1.85
CA MET A 50 -14.28 4.12 -0.89
C MET A 50 -13.72 5.43 -1.46
N LEU A 51 -13.38 5.47 -2.74
CA LEU A 51 -12.86 6.67 -3.41
C LEU A 51 -13.98 7.28 -4.26
N VAL A 52 -14.71 8.23 -3.69
CA VAL A 52 -15.94 8.79 -4.27
C VAL A 52 -15.64 10.02 -5.10
N ASP A 53 -14.81 10.91 -4.54
CA ASP A 53 -14.49 12.20 -5.12
C ASP A 53 -13.09 12.20 -5.76
N ASN A 54 -12.90 13.07 -6.74
CA ASN A 54 -11.58 13.25 -7.34
C ASN A 54 -10.56 13.74 -6.33
N GLY A 55 -9.42 13.05 -6.28
CA GLY A 55 -8.38 13.28 -5.30
C GLY A 55 -8.53 12.46 -4.03
N ASP A 56 -9.60 11.68 -3.86
CA ASP A 56 -9.66 10.66 -2.82
C ASP A 56 -8.54 9.63 -3.03
N TRP A 57 -7.92 9.19 -1.94
CA TRP A 57 -6.85 8.21 -2.01
C TRP A 57 -6.82 7.29 -0.78
N LEU A 58 -6.25 6.11 -0.98
CA LEU A 58 -5.99 5.15 0.09
C LEU A 58 -4.73 4.33 -0.18
N LEU A 59 -4.14 3.80 0.90
CA LEU A 59 -3.02 2.87 0.86
C LEU A 59 -3.51 1.45 1.19
N ARG A 60 -3.11 0.48 0.38
CA ARG A 60 -3.45 -0.93 0.58
C ARG A 60 -2.25 -1.83 0.30
N LEU A 61 -2.39 -3.10 0.64
CA LEU A 61 -1.47 -4.17 0.28
C LEU A 61 -1.95 -4.88 -0.98
N THR A 62 -1.00 -5.37 -1.77
CA THR A 62 -1.27 -6.37 -2.81
C THR A 62 -1.54 -7.73 -2.20
N GLU A 63 -2.28 -8.56 -2.95
CA GLU A 63 -2.26 -9.99 -2.69
C GLU A 63 -0.81 -10.51 -2.79
N PRO A 64 -0.42 -11.47 -1.95
CA PRO A 64 0.92 -12.02 -1.98
C PRO A 64 1.20 -12.66 -3.35
N SER A 65 2.15 -12.10 -4.10
CA SER A 65 2.63 -12.69 -5.36
C SER A 65 3.59 -13.86 -5.12
N ALA A 66 4.17 -13.92 -3.91
CA ALA A 66 5.00 -15.00 -3.41
C ALA A 66 4.93 -15.02 -1.87
N PRO A 67 5.29 -16.14 -1.21
CA PRO A 67 5.35 -16.20 0.24
C PRO A 67 6.22 -15.07 0.83
N GLY A 68 5.64 -14.29 1.75
CA GLY A 68 6.35 -13.20 2.43
C GLY A 68 6.55 -11.92 1.59
N LYS A 69 6.14 -11.88 0.31
CA LYS A 69 6.23 -10.67 -0.52
C LYS A 69 4.85 -10.01 -0.62
N ARG A 70 4.73 -8.82 -0.02
CA ARG A 70 3.58 -7.94 -0.14
C ARG A 70 4.08 -6.56 -0.55
N ASP A 71 3.40 -5.95 -1.50
CA ASP A 71 3.73 -4.61 -1.97
C ASP A 71 2.63 -3.63 -1.51
N PHE A 72 3.02 -2.41 -1.18
CA PHE A 72 2.07 -1.32 -0.92
C PHE A 72 1.60 -0.70 -2.23
N VAL A 73 0.32 -0.34 -2.29
CA VAL A 73 -0.31 0.33 -3.44
C VAL A 73 -1.04 1.56 -2.95
N LEU A 74 -0.67 2.72 -3.51
CA LEU A 74 -1.43 3.96 -3.40
C LEU A 74 -2.51 3.97 -4.50
N SER A 75 -3.77 3.95 -4.10
CA SER A 75 -4.92 4.04 -5.01
C SER A 75 -5.47 5.45 -4.93
N VAL A 76 -5.75 6.07 -6.08
CA VAL A 76 -6.23 7.46 -6.18
C VAL A 76 -7.39 7.50 -7.17
N GLN A 77 -8.45 8.22 -6.83
CA GLN A 77 -9.56 8.51 -7.74
C GLN A 77 -9.22 9.72 -8.61
N THR A 78 -9.27 9.49 -9.93
CA THR A 78 -9.02 10.50 -10.95
C THR A 78 -9.99 10.26 -12.11
N ASP A 79 -10.61 11.34 -12.60
CA ASP A 79 -11.36 11.36 -13.86
C ASP A 79 -10.52 10.95 -15.09
#